data_AF-A0A2T0KKW0-F1
#
_entry.id   AF-A0A2T0KKW0-F1
#
_cell.length_a   1.000
_cell.length_b   1.000
_cell.length_c   1.000
_cell.angle_alpha   90.00
_cell.angle_beta   90.00
_cell.angle_gamma   90.00
#
_symmetry.space_group_name_H-M   'P 1'
#
loop_
_entity.id
_entity.type
_entity.pdbx_description
1 polymer ?
#
loop_
_entity_poly.entity_id
_entity_poly.type
_entity_poly.pdbx_seq_one_letter_code
_entity_poly.pdbx_strand_id
1 'polypeptide(L)'
;MKLQRSGFVAGIALTATIALTACGSDNVEPTTGGTSAAPGDCVSGSLTAQGSTAQKNAMDEWIKAYQTKCGADAKVDYQGTGSGAGIEAFIAGTADFAGSDSALKEEEQPQADAKCAGGKALNLPMVIGPIAVVYNVEGADGLQFSSSTLAKIFAGKITKWDDPAIAAENSGAKLPAANIETVHRADESGTSDNFTKFLSKTAEADWTYGNAKAWKAPGGTAVSKSDGIATKVKGTANTISYIEMSFAENQSLQTAKIKNGAGEYVALSAESAGKTFENAEIKGKDGDLALSLDYATKTAGAYPIVLVTYEIACSKGSGKAKEIQSFLKFASSAEGQKELSELGYAPLPETLRAKVAESVASIA
;
A
#
# COMPACT_ATOMS: atom_id res chain seq x y z
N MET A 1 31.54 48.99 -20.13
CA MET A 1 31.44 49.90 -21.29
C MET A 1 31.00 49.05 -22.47
N LYS A 2 29.92 49.49 -23.11
CA LYS A 2 29.19 48.84 -24.21
C LYS A 2 29.98 48.90 -25.53
N LEU A 3 29.58 48.01 -26.47
CA LEU A 3 29.63 48.12 -27.95
C LEU A 3 31.00 47.79 -28.62
N GLN A 4 31.15 47.08 -29.74
CA GLN A 4 30.26 46.51 -30.79
C GLN A 4 31.19 45.97 -31.92
N ARG A 5 30.91 44.92 -32.71
CA ARG A 5 30.36 44.93 -34.10
C ARG A 5 30.79 43.62 -34.80
N SER A 6 29.88 42.83 -35.41
CA SER A 6 29.58 42.72 -36.86
C SER A 6 30.69 41.99 -37.67
N GLY A 7 30.48 41.02 -38.58
CA GLY A 7 29.33 40.44 -39.28
C GLY A 7 29.85 39.46 -40.38
N PHE A 8 29.00 39.11 -41.37
CA PHE A 8 29.21 38.31 -42.61
C PHE A 8 29.20 36.77 -42.47
N VAL A 9 28.24 35.98 -42.99
CA VAL A 9 27.69 35.71 -44.36
C VAL A 9 28.39 34.55 -45.10
N ALA A 10 27.65 33.43 -45.20
CA ALA A 10 27.40 32.48 -46.30
C ALA A 10 28.49 31.81 -47.17
N GLY A 11 28.28 30.50 -47.39
CA GLY A 11 28.60 29.75 -48.62
C GLY A 11 29.58 28.56 -48.42
N ILE A 12 29.56 27.42 -49.12
CA ILE A 12 28.81 26.85 -50.26
C ILE A 12 29.10 25.33 -50.28
N ALA A 13 28.07 24.55 -50.63
CA ALA A 13 27.95 23.28 -51.39
C ALA A 13 29.10 22.25 -51.63
N LEU A 14 28.66 20.97 -51.60
CA LEU A 14 28.89 19.84 -52.54
C LEU A 14 30.32 19.39 -52.88
N THR A 15 30.63 18.10 -52.63
CA THR A 15 30.75 17.05 -53.69
C THR A 15 31.17 15.69 -53.14
N ALA A 16 30.72 14.65 -53.86
CA ALA A 16 30.87 13.23 -53.58
C ALA A 16 32.24 12.66 -53.98
N THR A 17 32.65 11.57 -53.33
CA THR A 17 33.54 10.56 -53.92
C THR A 17 33.03 9.15 -53.61
N ILE A 18 32.87 8.38 -54.69
CA ILE A 18 32.47 6.97 -54.74
C ILE A 18 33.72 6.09 -54.87
N ALA A 19 33.60 4.89 -54.32
CA ALA A 19 34.34 3.64 -54.54
C ALA A 19 35.69 3.45 -53.85
N LEU A 20 35.78 2.38 -53.05
CA LEU A 20 36.47 1.16 -53.47
C LEU A 20 35.86 -0.06 -52.76
N THR A 21 35.39 -1.01 -53.56
CA THR A 21 34.97 -2.36 -53.17
C THR A 21 36.17 -3.21 -52.79
N ALA A 22 36.16 -3.81 -51.59
CA ALA A 22 36.97 -4.98 -51.27
C ALA A 22 36.01 -6.10 -50.85
N CYS A 23 35.97 -7.16 -51.67
CA CYS A 23 35.28 -8.40 -51.36
C CYS A 23 36.07 -9.15 -50.28
N GLY A 24 35.52 -9.23 -49.07
CA GLY A 24 35.88 -10.22 -48.06
C GLY A 24 34.63 -11.04 -47.78
N SER A 25 34.66 -12.32 -48.12
CA SER A 25 33.58 -13.25 -47.80
C SER A 25 33.66 -13.60 -46.32
N ASP A 26 32.72 -13.10 -45.53
CA ASP A 26 32.27 -13.73 -44.29
C ASP A 26 30.79 -13.39 -44.12
N ASN A 27 30.00 -14.42 -43.78
CA ASN A 27 28.54 -14.38 -43.70
C ASN A 27 28.02 -13.19 -42.88
N VAL A 28 27.26 -12.31 -43.53
CA VAL A 28 26.47 -11.28 -42.87
C VAL A 28 25.17 -11.91 -42.37
N GLU A 29 25.12 -12.24 -41.08
CA GLU A 29 23.85 -12.24 -40.36
C GLU A 29 23.42 -10.78 -40.13
N PRO A 30 22.14 -10.43 -40.35
CA PRO A 30 21.66 -9.10 -40.03
C PRO A 30 21.67 -8.94 -38.51
N THR A 31 22.39 -7.92 -38.03
CA THR A 31 22.33 -7.44 -36.65
C THR A 31 20.90 -6.99 -36.34
N THR A 32 20.15 -7.94 -35.81
CA THR A 32 18.85 -7.71 -35.19
C THR A 32 19.09 -7.24 -33.75
N GLY A 33 18.42 -6.14 -33.41
CA GLY A 33 17.89 -5.83 -32.09
C GLY A 33 18.80 -6.00 -30.89
N GLY A 34 19.21 -4.86 -30.29
CA GLY A 34 19.56 -4.82 -28.88
C GLY A 34 18.43 -5.42 -28.06
N THR A 35 18.64 -6.66 -27.61
CA THR A 35 17.67 -7.39 -26.79
C THR A 35 18.07 -7.19 -25.34
N SER A 36 17.40 -6.27 -24.68
CA SER A 36 17.12 -6.42 -23.26
C SER A 36 15.61 -6.23 -23.08
N ALA A 37 14.89 -7.33 -23.26
CA ALA A 37 13.47 -7.40 -22.97
C ALA A 37 13.22 -8.62 -22.08
N ALA A 38 13.09 -8.34 -20.78
CA ALA A 38 12.13 -8.88 -19.82
C ALA A 38 12.49 -8.38 -18.40
N PRO A 39 11.53 -8.09 -17.48
CA PRO A 39 10.06 -8.17 -17.56
C PRO A 39 9.39 -6.76 -17.50
N GLY A 40 8.31 -6.43 -18.21
CA GLY A 40 7.60 -6.99 -19.36
C GLY A 40 6.80 -5.85 -20.01
N ASP A 41 7.06 -5.65 -21.30
CA ASP A 41 6.52 -4.69 -22.28
C ASP A 41 5.96 -3.39 -21.70
N CYS A 42 6.79 -2.35 -21.66
CA CYS A 42 6.33 -0.99 -21.41
C CYS A 42 5.19 -0.62 -22.37
N VAL A 43 4.02 -0.32 -21.82
CA VAL A 43 2.84 0.08 -22.61
C VAL A 43 2.56 1.56 -22.37
N SER A 44 2.57 2.33 -23.46
CA SER A 44 2.06 3.71 -23.46
C SER A 44 0.55 3.72 -23.30
N GLY A 45 0.02 4.69 -22.56
CA GLY A 45 -1.40 4.81 -22.27
C GLY A 45 -1.63 5.55 -20.95
N SER A 46 -2.88 5.68 -20.54
CA SER A 46 -3.23 6.20 -19.23
C SER A 46 -4.10 5.23 -18.46
N LEU A 47 -3.74 4.95 -17.23
CA LEU A 47 -4.59 4.29 -16.25
C LEU A 47 -5.14 5.33 -15.27
N THR A 48 -6.40 5.16 -14.88
CA THR A 48 -7.02 5.85 -13.75
C THR A 48 -7.37 4.82 -12.70
N ALA A 49 -6.86 5.02 -11.50
CA ALA A 49 -7.11 4.15 -10.36
C ALA A 49 -7.39 4.99 -9.12
N GLN A 50 -8.07 4.39 -8.16
CA GLN A 50 -8.26 5.03 -6.87
C GLN A 50 -8.53 4.00 -5.78
N GLY A 51 -8.36 4.43 -4.53
CA GLY A 51 -8.75 3.64 -3.38
C GLY A 51 -7.88 3.90 -2.17
N SER A 52 -7.34 2.82 -1.58
CA SER A 52 -6.60 2.85 -0.33
C SER A 52 -5.60 4.01 -0.25
N THR A 53 -5.71 4.79 0.81
CA THR A 53 -4.72 5.80 1.17
C THR A 53 -3.47 5.16 1.79
N ALA A 54 -3.58 3.94 2.33
CA ALA A 54 -2.48 3.25 3.00
C ALA A 54 -1.35 2.90 2.04
N GLN A 55 -1.64 2.61 0.76
CA GLN A 55 -0.63 2.36 -0.27
C GLN A 55 -0.23 3.60 -1.07
N LYS A 56 -0.72 4.79 -0.73
CA LYS A 56 -0.47 5.97 -1.58
C LYS A 56 1.03 6.25 -1.77
N ASN A 57 1.83 6.07 -0.72
CA ASN A 57 3.28 6.33 -0.81
C ASN A 57 3.98 5.27 -1.67
N ALA A 58 3.60 3.99 -1.56
CA ALA A 58 4.07 2.93 -2.46
C ALA A 58 3.67 3.18 -3.92
N MET A 59 2.42 3.60 -4.14
CA MET A 59 1.88 3.89 -5.46
C MET A 59 2.59 5.08 -6.10
N ASP A 60 2.83 6.17 -5.36
CA ASP A 60 3.56 7.33 -5.88
C ASP A 60 4.98 6.94 -6.34
N GLU A 61 5.67 6.06 -5.61
CA GLU A 61 6.99 5.55 -6.02
C GLU A 61 6.89 4.59 -7.22
N TRP A 62 5.94 3.66 -7.22
CA TRP A 62 5.74 2.76 -8.37
C TRP A 62 5.44 3.53 -9.65
N ILE A 63 4.57 4.54 -9.59
CA ILE A 63 4.22 5.36 -10.75
C ILE A 63 5.46 6.08 -11.28
N LYS A 64 6.22 6.72 -10.38
CA LYS A 64 7.46 7.42 -10.74
C LYS A 64 8.49 6.49 -11.37
N ALA A 65 8.73 5.33 -10.76
CA ALA A 65 9.71 4.36 -11.24
C ALA A 65 9.26 3.70 -12.56
N TYR A 66 7.97 3.37 -12.69
CA TYR A 66 7.38 2.86 -13.92
C TYR A 66 7.49 3.85 -15.07
N GLN A 67 7.18 5.14 -14.85
CA GLN A 67 7.33 6.20 -15.85
C GLN A 67 8.79 6.42 -16.24
N THR A 68 9.71 6.30 -15.29
CA THR A 68 11.16 6.40 -15.56
C THR A 68 11.61 5.26 -16.48
N LYS A 69 11.09 4.04 -16.25
CA LYS A 69 11.43 2.85 -17.03
C LYS A 69 10.75 2.82 -18.40
N CYS A 70 9.49 3.21 -18.47
CA CYS A 70 8.62 3.01 -19.64
C CYS A 70 8.32 4.27 -20.46
N GLY A 71 8.82 5.42 -20.00
CA GLY A 71 8.64 6.71 -20.67
C GLY A 71 7.40 7.46 -20.19
N ALA A 72 7.38 8.77 -20.48
CA ALA A 72 6.37 9.70 -19.98
C ALA A 72 4.93 9.42 -20.47
N ASP A 73 4.77 8.60 -21.51
CA ASP A 73 3.47 8.20 -22.03
C ASP A 73 2.87 6.99 -21.30
N ALA A 74 3.60 6.35 -20.39
CA ALA A 74 3.11 5.26 -19.55
C ALA A 74 2.51 5.82 -18.25
N LYS A 75 1.32 6.42 -18.34
CA LYS A 75 0.72 7.23 -17.25
C LYS A 75 -0.17 6.39 -16.35
N VAL A 76 -0.09 6.65 -15.06
CA VAL A 76 -1.00 6.11 -14.05
C VAL A 76 -1.40 7.26 -13.14
N ASP A 77 -2.70 7.50 -13.03
CA ASP A 77 -3.28 8.49 -12.13
C ASP A 77 -3.98 7.74 -10.99
N TYR A 78 -3.35 7.73 -9.81
CA TYR A 78 -3.90 7.10 -8.61
C TYR A 78 -4.38 8.12 -7.59
N GLN A 79 -5.65 8.01 -7.20
CA GLN A 79 -6.24 8.88 -6.18
C GLN A 79 -6.46 8.14 -4.85
N GLY A 80 -5.87 8.67 -3.77
CA GLY A 80 -6.10 8.17 -2.41
C GLY A 80 -7.46 8.63 -1.87
N THR A 81 -8.50 7.82 -2.05
CA THR A 81 -9.89 8.13 -1.69
C THR A 81 -10.47 7.24 -0.59
N GLY A 82 -9.75 6.19 -0.18
CA GLY A 82 -10.22 5.17 0.75
C GLY A 82 -10.63 3.90 0.02
N SER A 83 -10.42 2.75 0.66
CA SER A 83 -10.59 1.43 0.04
C SER A 83 -12.04 1.15 -0.39
N GLY A 84 -13.03 1.69 0.34
CA GLY A 84 -14.45 1.59 -0.06
C GLY A 84 -14.73 2.33 -1.37
N ALA A 85 -14.37 3.62 -1.42
CA ALA A 85 -14.53 4.45 -2.62
C ALA A 85 -13.77 3.89 -3.84
N GLY A 86 -12.60 3.28 -3.61
CA GLY A 86 -11.85 2.56 -4.66
C GLY A 86 -12.66 1.42 -5.27
N ILE A 87 -13.19 0.53 -4.43
CA ILE A 87 -14.01 -0.60 -4.86
C ILE A 87 -15.27 -0.13 -5.60
N GLU A 88 -15.98 0.87 -5.05
CA GLU A 88 -17.16 1.45 -5.70
C GLU A 88 -16.84 1.99 -7.10
N ALA A 89 -15.72 2.71 -7.24
CA ALA A 89 -15.30 3.25 -8.53
C ALA A 89 -14.89 2.17 -9.53
N PHE A 90 -14.28 1.08 -9.06
CA PHE A 90 -13.99 -0.07 -9.91
C PHE A 90 -15.27 -0.71 -10.40
N ILE A 91 -16.23 -0.99 -9.51
CA ILE A 91 -17.53 -1.57 -9.86
C ILE A 91 -18.29 -0.66 -10.83
N ALA A 92 -18.25 0.65 -10.62
CA ALA A 92 -18.90 1.64 -11.49
C ALA A 92 -18.20 1.84 -12.85
N GLY A 93 -17.00 1.25 -13.05
CA GLY A 93 -16.23 1.38 -14.29
C GLY A 93 -15.56 2.75 -14.45
N THR A 94 -15.51 3.57 -13.41
CA THR A 94 -14.82 4.87 -13.42
C THR A 94 -13.34 4.77 -13.05
N ALA A 95 -12.91 3.60 -12.57
CA ALA A 95 -11.52 3.25 -12.36
C ALA A 95 -11.16 1.96 -13.14
N ASP A 96 -9.97 1.96 -13.74
CA ASP A 96 -9.42 0.83 -14.49
C ASP A 96 -9.08 -0.34 -13.55
N PHE A 97 -8.51 -0.03 -12.38
CA PHE A 97 -8.30 -0.92 -11.25
C PHE A 97 -8.50 -0.14 -9.94
N ALA A 98 -8.67 -0.84 -8.81
CA ALA A 98 -8.83 -0.22 -7.50
C ALA A 98 -7.80 -0.69 -6.49
N GLY A 99 -7.39 0.22 -5.61
CA GLY A 99 -6.58 -0.09 -4.45
C GLY A 99 -7.42 -0.38 -3.21
N SER A 100 -7.18 -1.49 -2.51
CA SER A 100 -7.91 -1.80 -1.27
C SER A 100 -7.06 -2.58 -0.28
N ASP A 101 -7.11 -2.21 1.01
CA ASP A 101 -6.42 -2.98 2.07
C ASP A 101 -7.18 -4.24 2.50
N SER A 102 -8.22 -4.61 1.78
CA SER A 102 -9.01 -5.82 2.00
C SER A 102 -9.51 -6.32 0.68
N ALA A 103 -9.53 -7.65 0.53
CA ALA A 103 -10.18 -8.27 -0.61
C ALA A 103 -11.66 -7.85 -0.68
N LEU A 104 -12.23 -7.94 -1.88
CA LEU A 104 -13.65 -7.80 -2.10
C LEU A 104 -14.42 -8.69 -1.11
N LYS A 105 -15.45 -8.13 -0.49
CA LYS A 105 -16.37 -8.90 0.33
C LYS A 105 -17.21 -9.84 -0.55
N GLU A 106 -17.83 -10.83 0.07
CA GLU A 106 -18.73 -11.76 -0.61
C GLU A 106 -19.86 -11.04 -1.37
N GLU A 107 -20.38 -9.93 -0.83
CA GLU A 107 -21.39 -9.11 -1.49
C GLU A 107 -20.84 -8.17 -2.59
N GLU A 108 -19.55 -7.80 -2.52
CA GLU A 108 -18.89 -6.90 -3.49
C GLU A 108 -18.43 -7.69 -4.73
N GLN A 109 -18.02 -8.95 -4.56
CA GLN A 109 -17.43 -9.77 -5.63
C GLN A 109 -18.36 -9.94 -6.85
N PRO A 110 -19.67 -10.29 -6.72
CA PRO A 110 -20.53 -10.44 -7.89
C PRO A 110 -20.73 -9.13 -8.67
N GLN A 111 -20.71 -7.99 -7.98
CA GLN A 111 -20.82 -6.67 -8.62
C GLN A 111 -19.54 -6.33 -9.39
N ALA A 112 -18.39 -6.64 -8.81
CA ALA A 112 -17.09 -6.48 -9.44
C ALA A 112 -16.92 -7.40 -10.65
N ASP A 113 -17.37 -8.65 -10.56
CA ASP A 113 -17.34 -9.62 -11.66
C ASP A 113 -18.23 -9.18 -12.84
N ALA A 114 -19.38 -8.57 -12.56
CA ALA A 114 -20.27 -8.05 -13.60
C ALA A 114 -19.61 -6.98 -14.49
N LYS A 115 -18.60 -6.26 -13.97
CA LYS A 115 -17.79 -5.29 -14.72
C LYS A 115 -16.73 -5.97 -15.60
N CYS A 116 -16.41 -7.25 -15.37
CA CYS A 116 -15.33 -7.98 -16.04
C CYS A 116 -15.86 -8.94 -17.12
N ALA A 117 -16.14 -8.43 -18.31
CA ALA A 117 -16.73 -9.22 -19.40
C ALA A 117 -15.89 -10.47 -19.75
N GLY A 118 -16.48 -11.65 -19.58
CA GLY A 118 -15.83 -12.94 -19.86
C GLY A 118 -14.78 -13.37 -18.83
N GLY A 119 -14.67 -12.67 -17.70
CA GLY A 119 -13.75 -12.95 -16.60
C GLY A 119 -14.37 -12.67 -15.23
N LYS A 120 -13.51 -12.41 -14.24
CA LYS A 120 -13.87 -12.05 -12.87
C LYS A 120 -12.93 -10.96 -12.35
N ALA A 121 -13.34 -10.27 -11.29
CA ALA A 121 -12.43 -9.38 -10.58
C ALA A 121 -11.45 -10.21 -9.73
N LEU A 122 -10.17 -9.88 -9.80
CA LEU A 122 -9.09 -10.52 -9.05
C LEU A 122 -8.65 -9.60 -7.91
N ASN A 123 -8.41 -10.18 -6.74
CA ASN A 123 -7.74 -9.53 -5.62
C ASN A 123 -6.24 -9.86 -5.70
N LEU A 124 -5.40 -8.92 -6.13
CA LEU A 124 -3.97 -9.13 -6.33
C LEU A 124 -3.17 -8.45 -5.21
N PRO A 125 -2.65 -9.18 -4.20
CA PRO A 125 -1.87 -8.58 -3.13
C PRO A 125 -0.59 -7.96 -3.72
N MET A 126 -0.31 -6.70 -3.40
CA MET A 126 0.77 -5.93 -4.05
C MET A 126 1.80 -5.41 -3.06
N VAL A 127 1.39 -4.98 -1.86
CA VAL A 127 2.32 -4.60 -0.80
C VAL A 127 1.75 -4.86 0.59
N ILE A 128 2.63 -5.23 1.51
CA ILE A 128 2.31 -5.44 2.92
C ILE A 128 2.56 -4.15 3.69
N GLY A 129 1.58 -3.70 4.46
CA GLY A 129 1.65 -2.50 5.29
C GLY A 129 1.47 -2.83 6.78
N PRO A 130 2.45 -2.52 7.65
CA PRO A 130 2.22 -2.52 9.08
C PRO A 130 1.26 -1.38 9.45
N ILE A 131 0.34 -1.61 10.40
CA ILE A 131 -0.53 -0.55 10.94
C ILE A 131 0.07 -0.06 12.25
N ALA A 132 0.62 1.15 12.23
CA ALA A 132 1.10 1.85 13.41
C ALA A 132 -0.08 2.28 14.29
N VAL A 133 -0.05 1.91 15.56
CA VAL A 133 -0.78 2.65 16.60
C VAL A 133 0.05 3.86 16.95
N VAL A 134 -0.41 5.03 16.51
CA VAL A 134 0.27 6.32 16.71
C VAL A 134 -0.37 7.08 17.85
N TYR A 135 0.44 7.85 18.56
CA TYR A 135 -0.05 8.69 19.65
C TYR A 135 0.76 9.97 19.75
N ASN A 136 0.25 10.92 20.55
CA ASN A 136 0.96 12.15 20.90
C ASN A 136 0.80 12.39 22.39
N VAL A 137 1.76 11.92 23.19
CA VAL A 137 1.78 12.09 24.64
C VAL A 137 3.15 12.60 25.04
N GLU A 138 3.19 13.84 25.51
CA GLU A 138 4.43 14.48 25.90
C GLU A 138 5.12 13.71 27.04
N GLY A 139 6.40 13.39 26.85
CA GLY A 139 7.22 12.71 27.86
C GLY A 139 6.95 11.22 28.05
N ALA A 140 6.13 10.61 27.19
CA ALA A 140 5.86 9.17 27.18
C ALA A 140 6.25 8.54 25.84
N ASP A 141 7.39 7.85 25.79
CA ASP A 141 7.87 7.18 24.58
C ASP A 141 7.79 5.66 24.69
N GLY A 142 7.59 4.99 23.56
CA GLY A 142 7.58 3.53 23.49
C GLY A 142 6.45 2.89 24.30
N LEU A 143 5.28 3.56 24.37
CA LEU A 143 4.12 3.02 25.05
C LEU A 143 3.75 1.64 24.49
N GLN A 144 3.22 0.80 25.37
CA GLN A 144 2.91 -0.60 25.16
C GLN A 144 1.42 -0.79 25.34
N PHE A 145 0.78 -1.48 24.40
CA PHE A 145 -0.64 -1.81 24.52
C PHE A 145 -0.92 -3.27 24.19
N SER A 146 -1.76 -3.89 25.00
CA SER A 146 -2.47 -5.11 24.61
C SER A 146 -3.68 -4.79 23.73
N SER A 147 -4.17 -5.80 23.01
CA SER A 147 -5.42 -5.70 22.24
C SER A 147 -6.61 -5.28 23.11
N SER A 148 -6.71 -5.80 24.35
CA SER A 148 -7.76 -5.44 25.31
C SER A 148 -7.69 -3.96 25.68
N THR A 149 -6.50 -3.44 25.97
CA THR A 149 -6.33 -2.03 26.33
C THR A 149 -6.67 -1.11 25.15
N LEU A 150 -6.19 -1.43 23.94
CA LEU A 150 -6.59 -0.71 22.73
C LEU A 150 -8.11 -0.76 22.50
N ALA A 151 -8.72 -1.94 22.60
CA ALA A 151 -10.16 -2.12 22.42
C ALA A 151 -10.95 -1.21 23.40
N LYS A 152 -10.54 -1.15 24.67
CA LYS A 152 -11.18 -0.29 25.67
C LYS A 152 -10.97 1.19 25.39
N ILE A 153 -9.79 1.61 24.95
CA ILE A 153 -9.51 3.01 24.55
C ILE A 153 -10.43 3.40 23.38
N PHE A 154 -10.40 2.64 22.28
CA PHE A 154 -11.17 2.95 21.08
C PHE A 154 -12.70 2.73 21.24
N ALA A 155 -13.13 1.95 22.23
CA ALA A 155 -14.53 1.82 22.62
C ALA A 155 -15.00 2.91 23.61
N GLY A 156 -14.12 3.83 24.02
CA GLY A 156 -14.43 4.91 24.97
C GLY A 156 -14.57 4.46 26.44
N LYS A 157 -14.11 3.26 26.78
CA LYS A 157 -14.14 2.72 28.15
C LYS A 157 -12.95 3.19 28.99
N ILE A 158 -11.79 3.37 28.35
CA ILE A 158 -10.62 4.02 28.94
C ILE A 158 -10.51 5.41 28.33
N THR A 159 -10.64 6.44 29.17
CA THR A 159 -10.75 7.83 28.70
C THR A 159 -9.59 8.72 29.16
N LYS A 160 -8.65 8.20 29.94
CA LYS A 160 -7.48 8.94 30.44
C LYS A 160 -6.20 8.16 30.30
N TRP A 161 -5.09 8.87 30.09
CA TRP A 161 -3.77 8.25 29.89
C TRP A 161 -3.19 7.60 31.15
N ASP A 162 -3.56 8.07 32.34
CA ASP A 162 -3.16 7.51 33.63
C ASP A 162 -4.07 6.37 34.12
N ASP A 163 -4.95 5.85 33.27
CA ASP A 163 -5.82 4.73 33.60
C ASP A 163 -5.00 3.51 34.10
N PRO A 164 -5.45 2.81 35.17
CA PRO A 164 -4.73 1.67 35.73
C PRO A 164 -4.37 0.58 34.71
N ALA A 165 -5.20 0.36 33.68
CA ALA A 165 -4.90 -0.62 32.64
C ALA A 165 -3.72 -0.18 31.75
N ILE A 166 -3.62 1.10 31.40
CA ILE A 166 -2.48 1.65 30.64
C ILE A 166 -1.23 1.63 31.53
N ALA A 167 -1.35 2.09 32.78
CA ALA A 167 -0.24 2.14 33.73
C ALA A 167 0.37 0.76 34.01
N ALA A 168 -0.45 -0.29 34.10
CA ALA A 168 0.00 -1.65 34.31
C ALA A 168 0.88 -2.17 33.16
N GLU A 169 0.61 -1.75 31.92
CA GLU A 169 1.37 -2.15 30.73
C GLU A 169 2.62 -1.27 30.52
N ASN A 170 2.70 -0.12 31.19
CA ASN A 170 3.68 0.93 30.95
C ASN A 170 4.41 1.36 32.23
N SER A 171 4.90 0.38 32.99
CA SER A 171 5.63 0.64 34.24
C SER A 171 6.82 1.59 34.02
N GLY A 172 6.79 2.74 34.69
CA GLY A 172 7.83 3.77 34.60
C GLY A 172 7.59 4.85 33.54
N ALA A 173 6.55 4.74 32.71
CA ALA A 173 6.15 5.81 31.81
C ALA A 173 5.51 6.99 32.57
N LYS A 174 5.78 8.21 32.12
CA LYS A 174 5.16 9.42 32.67
C LYS A 174 3.79 9.63 32.03
N LEU A 175 2.79 8.94 32.53
CA LEU A 175 1.42 9.03 32.02
C LEU A 175 0.71 10.26 32.62
N PRO A 176 0.18 11.18 31.79
CA PRO A 176 -0.54 12.34 32.30
C PRO A 176 -1.96 11.98 32.73
N ALA A 177 -2.50 12.71 33.70
CA ALA A 177 -3.94 12.65 34.06
C ALA A 177 -4.84 13.40 33.04
N ALA A 178 -4.51 13.28 31.75
CA ALA A 178 -5.17 13.94 30.64
C ALA A 178 -6.17 13.01 29.96
N ASN A 179 -7.24 13.59 29.40
CA ASN A 179 -8.20 12.84 28.61
C ASN A 179 -7.55 12.33 27.31
N ILE A 180 -7.91 11.12 26.91
CA ILE A 180 -7.52 10.55 25.61
C ILE A 180 -8.47 11.07 24.54
N GLU A 181 -7.92 11.65 23.48
CA GLU A 181 -8.66 11.92 22.25
C GLU A 181 -8.36 10.80 21.25
N THR A 182 -9.31 9.88 21.08
CA THR A 182 -9.21 8.88 20.01
C THR A 182 -9.52 9.54 18.67
N VAL A 183 -8.74 9.19 17.66
CA VAL A 183 -8.96 9.63 16.27
C VAL A 183 -9.18 8.38 15.43
N HIS A 184 -10.15 8.43 14.52
CA HIS A 184 -10.44 7.32 13.60
C HIS A 184 -10.74 7.83 12.21
N ARG A 185 -10.78 6.93 11.23
CA ARG A 185 -11.11 7.29 9.84
C ARG A 185 -12.57 7.72 9.72
N ALA A 186 -12.79 8.83 9.02
CA ALA A 186 -14.12 9.31 8.62
C ALA A 186 -14.63 8.59 7.36
N ASP A 187 -13.73 8.25 6.45
CA ASP A 187 -14.01 7.56 5.19
C ASP A 187 -13.91 6.03 5.33
N GLU A 188 -14.52 5.31 4.39
CA GLU A 188 -14.44 3.85 4.35
C GLU A 188 -13.01 3.38 4.06
N SER A 189 -12.35 2.86 5.09
CA SER A 189 -10.92 2.60 5.12
C SER A 189 -10.62 1.12 5.31
N GLY A 190 -9.80 0.55 4.43
CA GLY A 190 -9.26 -0.79 4.67
C GLY A 190 -8.30 -0.84 5.87
N THR A 191 -7.63 0.26 6.21
CA THR A 191 -6.86 0.38 7.47
C THR A 191 -7.77 0.22 8.70
N SER A 192 -8.95 0.86 8.72
CA SER A 192 -9.96 0.65 9.76
C SER A 192 -10.43 -0.80 9.81
N ASP A 193 -10.67 -1.41 8.65
CA ASP A 193 -11.13 -2.80 8.59
C ASP A 193 -10.08 -3.75 9.18
N ASN A 194 -8.81 -3.60 8.83
CA ASN A 194 -7.73 -4.45 9.38
C ASN A 194 -7.47 -4.19 10.86
N PHE A 195 -7.47 -2.93 11.30
CA PHE A 195 -7.33 -2.60 12.72
C PHE A 195 -8.47 -3.22 13.55
N THR A 196 -9.70 -3.12 13.06
CA THR A 196 -10.87 -3.70 13.74
C THR A 196 -10.98 -5.22 13.58
N LYS A 197 -10.42 -5.83 12.52
CA LYS A 197 -10.22 -7.30 12.44
C LYS A 197 -9.27 -7.78 13.54
N PHE A 198 -8.16 -7.08 13.77
CA PHE A 198 -7.26 -7.38 14.88
C PHE A 198 -7.98 -7.29 16.24
N LEU A 199 -8.69 -6.19 16.51
CA LEU A 199 -9.43 -6.05 17.78
C LEU A 199 -10.54 -7.11 17.93
N SER A 200 -11.32 -7.34 16.88
CA SER A 200 -12.38 -8.34 16.88
C SER A 200 -11.85 -9.75 17.10
N LYS A 201 -10.64 -10.06 16.63
CA LYS A 201 -10.05 -11.39 16.77
C LYS A 201 -9.38 -11.61 18.13
N THR A 202 -8.81 -10.56 18.72
CA THR A 202 -7.89 -10.67 19.86
C THR A 202 -8.41 -10.03 21.15
N ALA A 203 -9.58 -9.38 21.10
CA ALA A 203 -10.19 -8.69 22.23
C ALA A 203 -11.73 -8.77 22.21
N GLU A 204 -12.30 -9.91 21.82
CA GLU A 204 -13.75 -10.13 21.67
C GLU A 204 -14.58 -9.69 22.90
N ALA A 205 -14.04 -9.84 24.11
CA ALA A 205 -14.70 -9.43 25.36
C ALA A 205 -14.80 -7.90 25.50
N ASP A 206 -13.87 -7.15 24.91
CA ASP A 206 -13.75 -5.71 25.04
C ASP A 206 -14.25 -4.94 23.80
N TRP A 207 -14.14 -5.58 22.62
CA TRP A 207 -14.53 -5.06 21.31
C TRP A 207 -15.71 -5.83 20.71
N THR A 208 -16.91 -5.26 20.78
CA THR A 208 -18.16 -5.89 20.31
C THR A 208 -18.70 -5.31 19.00
N TYR A 209 -17.95 -4.44 18.33
CA TYR A 209 -18.39 -3.71 17.13
C TYR A 209 -18.09 -4.45 15.82
N GLY A 210 -17.42 -5.61 15.91
CA GLY A 210 -16.91 -6.34 14.75
C GLY A 210 -15.90 -5.53 13.95
N ASN A 211 -15.69 -5.90 12.70
CA ASN A 211 -14.87 -5.15 11.75
C ASN A 211 -15.70 -4.55 10.62
N ALA A 212 -15.19 -3.45 10.06
CA ALA A 212 -15.71 -2.85 8.83
C ALA A 212 -14.75 -1.77 8.32
N LYS A 213 -14.88 -1.45 7.02
CA LYS A 213 -14.23 -0.29 6.41
C LYS A 213 -14.72 1.02 7.05
N ALA A 214 -16.03 1.13 7.29
CA ALA A 214 -16.62 2.22 8.07
C ALA A 214 -16.44 1.99 9.58
N TRP A 215 -16.06 3.05 10.31
CA TRP A 215 -15.93 2.99 11.76
C TRP A 215 -17.30 2.84 12.44
N LYS A 216 -17.42 1.89 13.38
CA LYS A 216 -18.69 1.53 14.03
C LYS A 216 -18.76 1.86 15.53
N ALA A 217 -17.61 2.01 16.19
CA ALA A 217 -17.58 2.30 17.62
C ALA A 217 -17.97 3.77 17.90
N PRO A 218 -18.58 4.07 19.06
CA PRO A 218 -18.99 5.43 19.40
C PRO A 218 -17.80 6.30 19.80
N GLY A 219 -17.96 7.61 19.64
CA GLY A 219 -16.98 8.61 20.07
C GLY A 219 -15.74 8.68 19.19
N GLY A 220 -14.77 9.47 19.65
CA GLY A 220 -13.57 9.80 18.87
C GLY A 220 -13.81 10.87 17.80
N THR A 221 -12.71 11.43 17.32
CA THR A 221 -12.71 12.44 16.25
C THR A 221 -12.55 11.74 14.91
N ALA A 222 -13.55 11.87 14.04
CA ALA A 222 -13.51 11.37 12.68
C ALA A 222 -12.63 12.27 11.80
N VAL A 223 -11.59 11.71 11.18
CA VAL A 223 -10.68 12.42 10.27
C VAL A 223 -10.53 11.63 8.98
N SER A 224 -10.60 12.33 7.85
CA SER A 224 -10.46 11.68 6.55
C SER A 224 -9.00 11.32 6.27
N LYS A 225 -8.80 10.10 5.72
CA LYS A 225 -7.55 9.62 5.13
C LYS A 225 -6.35 9.52 6.09
N SER A 226 -5.29 8.85 5.65
CA SER A 226 -4.10 8.59 6.47
C SER A 226 -3.31 9.87 6.78
N ASP A 227 -3.20 10.79 5.82
CA ASP A 227 -2.51 12.08 5.93
C ASP A 227 -3.23 13.03 6.92
N GLY A 228 -4.57 13.05 6.87
CA GLY A 228 -5.38 13.82 7.80
C GLY A 228 -5.20 13.33 9.24
N ILE A 229 -5.25 12.02 9.46
CA ILE A 229 -5.00 11.43 10.78
C ILE A 229 -3.59 11.75 11.26
N ALA A 230 -2.57 11.54 10.43
CA ALA A 230 -1.18 11.80 10.81
C ALA A 230 -0.99 13.27 11.23
N THR A 231 -1.57 14.20 10.45
CA THR A 231 -1.59 15.64 10.78
C THR A 231 -2.30 15.93 12.10
N LYS A 232 -3.48 15.35 12.31
CA LYS A 232 -4.28 15.53 13.53
C LYS A 232 -3.52 15.07 14.78
N VAL A 233 -2.92 13.88 14.72
CA VAL A 233 -2.14 13.30 15.82
C VAL A 233 -0.92 14.16 16.13
N LYS A 234 -0.16 14.55 15.10
CA LYS A 234 1.00 15.44 15.26
C LYS A 234 0.66 16.75 15.95
N GLY A 235 -0.44 17.38 15.55
CA GLY A 235 -0.82 18.71 16.00
C GLY A 235 -1.61 18.77 17.30
N THR A 236 -2.09 17.63 17.82
CA THR A 236 -2.98 17.60 18.99
C THR A 236 -2.44 16.67 20.07
N ALA A 237 -2.10 17.24 21.23
CA ALA A 237 -1.65 16.49 22.39
C ALA A 237 -2.75 15.53 22.90
N ASN A 238 -2.31 14.46 23.55
CA ASN A 238 -3.12 13.40 24.14
C ASN A 238 -3.99 12.63 23.13
N THR A 239 -3.60 12.60 21.86
CA THR A 239 -4.28 11.83 20.82
C THR A 239 -3.73 10.41 20.69
N ILE A 240 -4.58 9.50 20.23
CA ILE A 240 -4.20 8.14 19.80
C ILE A 240 -5.01 7.75 18.55
N SER A 241 -4.36 7.08 17.61
CA SER A 241 -4.97 6.64 16.36
C SER A 241 -4.25 5.41 15.78
N TYR A 242 -4.70 4.98 14.60
CA TYR A 242 -4.09 3.93 13.80
C TYR A 242 -3.91 4.41 12.36
N ILE A 243 -2.70 4.23 11.79
CA ILE A 243 -2.37 4.57 10.40
C ILE A 243 -1.38 3.57 9.83
N GLU A 244 -1.26 3.49 8.52
CA GLU A 244 -0.17 2.71 7.89
C GLU A 244 1.19 3.36 8.21
N MET A 245 2.21 2.53 8.47
CA MET A 245 3.52 2.89 9.03
C MET A 245 4.21 4.03 8.28
N SER A 246 4.19 4.04 6.95
CA SER A 246 4.85 5.08 6.17
C SER A 246 4.37 6.50 6.51
N PHE A 247 3.09 6.67 6.87
CA PHE A 247 2.55 7.96 7.29
C PHE A 247 3.03 8.38 8.67
N ALA A 248 3.25 7.42 9.58
CA ALA A 248 3.81 7.68 10.89
C ALA A 248 5.27 8.12 10.78
N GLU A 249 6.06 7.43 9.96
CA GLU A 249 7.48 7.73 9.73
C GLU A 249 7.66 9.09 9.06
N ASN A 250 6.93 9.37 7.99
CA ASN A 250 6.97 10.65 7.27
C ASN A 250 6.64 11.85 8.14
N GLN A 251 5.84 11.65 9.20
CA GLN A 251 5.47 12.70 10.15
C GLN A 251 6.26 12.66 11.47
N SER A 252 7.13 11.66 11.65
CA SER A 252 7.90 11.40 12.88
C SER A 252 7.01 11.26 14.11
N LEU A 253 5.91 10.52 13.98
CA LEU A 253 4.97 10.28 15.07
C LEU A 253 5.50 9.24 16.06
N GLN A 254 5.08 9.37 17.32
CA GLN A 254 5.32 8.32 18.31
C GLN A 254 4.47 7.09 17.95
N THR A 255 5.07 5.91 18.00
CA THR A 255 4.42 4.62 17.73
C THR A 255 4.47 3.73 18.97
N ALA A 256 3.40 2.97 19.17
CA ALA A 256 3.30 2.04 20.28
C ALA A 256 3.79 0.63 19.93
N LYS A 257 4.31 -0.08 20.93
CA LYS A 257 4.57 -1.53 20.85
C LYS A 257 3.28 -2.28 21.15
N ILE A 258 2.99 -3.32 20.38
CA ILE A 258 1.73 -4.06 20.50
C ILE A 258 2.00 -5.47 20.99
N LYS A 259 1.20 -5.91 21.97
CA LYS A 259 1.27 -7.27 22.47
C LYS A 259 0.78 -8.27 21.42
N ASN A 260 1.63 -9.19 21.01
CA ASN A 260 1.26 -10.28 20.09
C ASN A 260 0.66 -11.50 20.85
N GLY A 261 0.26 -12.52 20.10
CA GLY A 261 -0.30 -13.76 20.66
C GLY A 261 0.71 -14.63 21.42
N ALA A 262 2.02 -14.37 21.27
CA ALA A 262 3.07 -14.97 22.09
C ALA A 262 3.24 -14.27 23.45
N GLY A 263 2.57 -13.12 23.66
CA GLY A 263 2.61 -12.34 24.89
C GLY A 263 3.69 -11.27 24.92
N GLU A 264 4.37 -11.02 23.80
CA GLU A 264 5.47 -10.06 23.67
C GLU A 264 4.97 -8.71 23.18
N TYR A 265 5.47 -7.62 23.76
CA TYR A 265 5.25 -6.27 23.23
C TYR A 265 6.25 -5.97 22.12
N VAL A 266 5.79 -6.11 20.88
CA VAL A 266 6.64 -6.01 19.69
C VAL A 266 6.62 -4.59 19.16
N ALA A 267 7.82 -4.05 18.89
CA ALA A 267 7.97 -2.75 18.25
C ALA A 267 7.61 -2.83 16.77
N LEU A 268 6.99 -1.78 16.24
CA LEU A 268 6.63 -1.67 14.84
C LEU A 268 7.88 -1.61 13.96
N SER A 269 7.96 -2.47 12.95
CA SER A 269 8.94 -2.41 11.87
C SER A 269 8.47 -3.25 10.68
N ALA A 270 9.04 -3.02 9.48
CA ALA A 270 8.79 -3.88 8.33
C ALA A 270 9.18 -5.35 8.61
N GLU A 271 10.30 -5.59 9.32
CA GLU A 271 10.74 -6.94 9.69
C GLU A 271 9.75 -7.64 10.64
N SER A 272 9.33 -6.98 11.72
CA SER A 272 8.41 -7.57 12.70
C SER A 272 7.02 -7.82 12.11
N ALA A 273 6.54 -6.94 11.24
CA ALA A 273 5.30 -7.16 10.50
C ALA A 273 5.42 -8.31 9.49
N GLY A 274 6.56 -8.42 8.80
CA GLY A 274 6.83 -9.51 7.86
C GLY A 274 6.68 -10.90 8.48
N LYS A 275 7.07 -11.08 9.75
CA LYS A 275 6.90 -12.33 10.50
C LYS A 275 5.43 -12.75 10.68
N THR A 276 4.49 -11.81 10.65
CA THR A 276 3.05 -12.11 10.69
C THR A 276 2.57 -12.69 9.35
N PHE A 277 3.21 -12.33 8.25
CA PHE A 277 2.87 -12.81 6.91
C PHE A 277 3.45 -14.16 6.54
N GLU A 278 4.43 -14.67 7.28
CA GLU A 278 5.00 -16.01 7.03
C GLU A 278 3.94 -17.12 7.05
N ASN A 279 2.85 -16.91 7.82
CA ASN A 279 1.73 -17.85 7.93
C ASN A 279 0.51 -17.43 7.09
N ALA A 280 0.64 -16.44 6.21
CA ALA A 280 -0.48 -16.00 5.38
C ALA A 280 -0.82 -17.08 4.33
N GLU A 281 -2.12 -17.39 4.20
CA GLU A 281 -2.62 -18.38 3.27
C GLU A 281 -3.39 -17.72 2.13
N ILE A 282 -3.16 -18.16 0.90
CA ILE A 282 -4.00 -17.77 -0.25
C ILE A 282 -5.30 -18.55 -0.17
N LYS A 283 -6.42 -17.83 -0.07
CA LYS A 283 -7.79 -18.37 -0.13
C LYS A 283 -8.44 -18.20 -1.49
N GLY A 284 -7.94 -17.27 -2.30
CA GLY A 284 -8.37 -17.07 -3.67
C GLY A 284 -8.14 -18.29 -4.57
N LYS A 285 -8.88 -18.35 -5.68
CA LYS A 285 -8.83 -19.44 -6.67
C LYS A 285 -8.78 -18.87 -8.09
N ASP A 286 -8.29 -19.66 -9.04
CA ASP A 286 -8.22 -19.32 -10.47
C ASP A 286 -7.63 -17.91 -10.71
N GLY A 287 -6.42 -17.68 -10.19
CA GLY A 287 -5.72 -16.40 -10.30
C GLY A 287 -6.10 -15.35 -9.26
N ASP A 288 -7.20 -15.51 -8.52
CA ASP A 288 -7.46 -14.68 -7.35
C ASP A 288 -6.50 -15.04 -6.21
N LEU A 289 -5.93 -14.04 -5.55
CA LEU A 289 -4.89 -14.21 -4.54
C LEU A 289 -5.26 -13.54 -3.21
N ALA A 290 -6.56 -13.45 -2.89
CA ALA A 290 -7.02 -13.01 -1.59
C ALA A 290 -6.35 -13.82 -0.47
N LEU A 291 -5.78 -13.13 0.52
CA LEU A 291 -5.05 -13.72 1.65
C LEU A 291 -5.90 -13.79 2.91
N SER A 292 -5.67 -14.83 3.70
CA SER A 292 -6.06 -14.91 5.10
C SER A 292 -4.89 -14.49 5.98
N LEU A 293 -5.09 -13.49 6.84
CA LEU A 293 -4.08 -13.02 7.78
C LEU A 293 -4.37 -13.53 9.19
N ASP A 294 -3.32 -13.90 9.94
CA ASP A 294 -3.42 -14.31 11.33
C ASP A 294 -3.13 -13.15 12.29
N TYR A 295 -4.17 -12.41 12.65
CA TYR A 295 -4.07 -11.32 13.64
C TYR A 295 -3.80 -11.79 15.07
N ALA A 296 -3.92 -13.10 15.35
CA ALA A 296 -3.63 -13.69 16.65
C ALA A 296 -2.29 -14.45 16.65
N THR A 297 -1.39 -14.08 15.73
CA THR A 297 -0.10 -14.74 15.54
C THR A 297 0.65 -14.96 16.85
N LYS A 298 1.18 -16.18 16.98
CA LYS A 298 2.05 -16.61 18.08
C LYS A 298 3.52 -16.70 17.67
N THR A 299 3.84 -16.21 16.47
CA THR A 299 5.21 -16.14 15.99
C THR A 299 5.99 -15.14 16.85
N ALA A 300 7.12 -15.59 17.42
CA ALA A 300 7.96 -14.75 18.26
C ALA A 300 8.49 -13.53 17.49
N GLY A 301 8.41 -12.35 18.09
CA GLY A 301 8.79 -11.07 17.51
C GLY A 301 7.90 -10.57 16.37
N ALA A 302 6.73 -11.19 16.14
CA ALA A 302 5.80 -10.77 15.10
C ALA A 302 4.88 -9.63 15.57
N TYR A 303 4.79 -8.56 14.77
CA TYR A 303 3.90 -7.44 15.02
C TYR A 303 2.49 -7.75 14.49
N PRO A 304 1.43 -7.71 15.32
CA PRO A 304 0.17 -8.37 14.97
C PRO A 304 -0.80 -7.51 14.15
N ILE A 305 -0.60 -6.18 14.07
CA ILE A 305 -1.53 -5.29 13.35
C ILE A 305 -0.98 -5.00 11.96
N VAL A 306 -1.48 -5.73 10.97
CA VAL A 306 -1.01 -5.67 9.60
C VAL A 306 -2.15 -5.57 8.60
N LEU A 307 -1.83 -5.05 7.42
CA LEU A 307 -2.69 -5.12 6.24
C LEU A 307 -1.88 -5.60 5.04
N VAL A 308 -2.58 -6.15 4.06
CA VAL A 308 -2.08 -6.31 2.70
C VAL A 308 -2.97 -5.49 1.80
N THR A 309 -2.34 -4.77 0.88
CA THR A 309 -3.06 -4.01 -0.13
C THR A 309 -3.22 -4.86 -1.38
N TYR A 310 -4.40 -4.79 -1.96
CA TYR A 310 -4.78 -5.48 -3.18
C TYR A 310 -4.98 -4.46 -4.28
N GLU A 311 -4.46 -4.77 -5.46
CA GLU A 311 -4.93 -4.18 -6.70
C GLU A 311 -6.04 -5.06 -7.25
N ILE A 312 -7.25 -4.49 -7.32
CA ILE A 312 -8.46 -5.14 -7.79
C ILE A 312 -8.62 -4.81 -9.27
N ALA A 313 -8.45 -5.82 -10.12
CA ALA A 313 -8.48 -5.69 -11.57
C ALA A 313 -9.28 -6.83 -12.21
N CYS A 314 -9.83 -6.59 -13.40
CA CYS A 314 -10.47 -7.65 -14.16
C CYS A 314 -9.45 -8.64 -14.71
N SER A 315 -9.72 -9.93 -14.56
CA SER A 315 -8.97 -10.99 -15.25
C SER A 315 -9.15 -10.93 -16.76
N LYS A 316 -10.35 -10.54 -17.23
CA LYS A 316 -10.66 -10.35 -18.64
C LYS A 316 -11.65 -9.22 -18.87
N GLY A 317 -11.64 -8.67 -20.07
CA GLY A 317 -12.69 -7.75 -20.54
C GLY A 317 -12.43 -6.29 -20.22
N SER A 318 -11.23 -5.94 -19.74
CA SER A 318 -10.81 -4.55 -19.62
C SER A 318 -10.32 -4.03 -20.98
N GLY A 319 -10.81 -2.87 -21.40
CA GLY A 319 -10.29 -2.17 -22.58
C GLY A 319 -8.84 -1.70 -22.43
N LYS A 320 -8.29 -1.73 -21.22
CA LYS A 320 -6.91 -1.35 -20.89
C LYS A 320 -6.10 -2.50 -20.29
N ALA A 321 -6.44 -3.74 -20.66
CA ALA A 321 -5.81 -4.93 -20.10
C ALA A 321 -4.27 -4.91 -20.21
N LYS A 322 -3.73 -4.41 -21.33
CA LYS A 322 -2.28 -4.33 -21.57
C LYS A 322 -1.58 -3.32 -20.66
N GLU A 323 -2.18 -2.15 -20.49
CA GLU A 323 -1.70 -1.09 -19.60
C GLU A 323 -1.73 -1.56 -18.15
N ILE A 324 -2.85 -2.15 -17.70
CA ILE A 324 -2.99 -2.73 -16.36
C ILE A 324 -1.92 -3.80 -16.14
N GLN A 325 -1.80 -4.75 -17.08
CA GLN A 325 -0.81 -5.81 -16.99
C GLN A 325 0.61 -5.26 -16.90
N SER A 326 0.96 -4.27 -17.74
CA SER A 326 2.30 -3.66 -17.75
C SER A 326 2.65 -3.01 -16.41
N PHE A 327 1.74 -2.18 -15.88
CA PHE A 327 1.95 -1.51 -14.61
C PHE A 327 2.00 -2.48 -13.42
N LEU A 328 1.03 -3.41 -13.31
CA LEU A 328 1.00 -4.36 -12.19
C LEU A 328 2.15 -5.37 -12.25
N LYS A 329 2.66 -5.70 -13.45
CA LYS A 329 3.85 -6.53 -13.63
C LYS A 329 5.11 -5.80 -13.19
N PHE A 330 5.19 -4.48 -13.41
CA PHE A 330 6.26 -3.66 -12.86
C PHE A 330 6.16 -3.60 -11.32
N ALA A 331 5.00 -3.26 -10.76
CA ALA A 331 4.79 -3.13 -9.31
C ALA A 331 5.10 -4.43 -8.55
N SER A 332 4.73 -5.59 -9.10
CA SER A 332 5.03 -6.92 -8.54
C SER A 332 6.41 -7.49 -8.93
N SER A 333 7.21 -6.75 -9.71
CA SER A 333 8.57 -7.20 -10.06
C SER A 333 9.53 -7.03 -8.88
N ALA A 334 10.68 -7.71 -8.92
CA ALA A 334 11.75 -7.49 -7.95
C ALA A 334 12.21 -6.02 -7.94
N GLU A 335 12.18 -5.34 -9.09
CA GLU A 335 12.52 -3.92 -9.22
C GLU A 335 11.46 -3.03 -8.55
N GLY A 336 10.18 -3.26 -8.82
CA GLY A 336 9.08 -2.48 -8.22
C GLY A 336 8.95 -2.69 -6.71
N GLN A 337 9.36 -3.85 -6.19
CA GLN A 337 9.31 -4.16 -4.76
C GLN A 337 10.55 -3.65 -3.99
N LYS A 338 11.64 -3.31 -4.68
CA LYS A 338 12.97 -3.07 -4.07
C LYS A 338 12.98 -1.92 -3.07
N GLU A 339 12.35 -0.80 -3.42
CA GLU A 339 12.44 0.46 -2.65
C GLU A 339 11.35 0.57 -1.56
N LEU A 340 10.42 -0.40 -1.49
CA LEU A 340 9.27 -0.34 -0.58
C LEU A 340 9.64 -0.37 0.90
N SER A 341 10.71 -1.10 1.24
CA SER A 341 11.23 -1.17 2.62
C SER A 341 11.69 0.19 3.14
N GLU A 342 12.26 1.03 2.28
CA GLU A 342 12.70 2.38 2.64
C GLU A 342 11.51 3.34 2.82
N LEU A 343 10.35 2.98 2.27
CA LEU A 343 9.09 3.71 2.39
C LEU A 343 8.20 3.18 3.52
N GLY A 344 8.69 2.28 4.36
CA GLY A 344 7.94 1.76 5.51
C GLY A 344 6.96 0.62 5.18
N TYR A 345 7.10 -0.01 4.01
CA TYR A 345 6.32 -1.18 3.63
C TYR A 345 7.16 -2.45 3.70
N ALA A 346 6.51 -3.62 3.80
CA ALA A 346 7.19 -4.90 3.59
C ALA A 346 6.95 -5.39 2.15
N PRO A 347 8.01 -5.78 1.42
CA PRO A 347 7.87 -6.34 0.08
C PRO A 347 7.18 -7.71 0.15
N LEU A 348 6.54 -8.12 -0.96
CA LEU A 348 5.93 -9.43 -1.07
C LEU A 348 7.00 -10.55 -0.93
N PRO A 349 6.72 -11.61 -0.15
CA PRO A 349 7.55 -12.81 -0.18
C PRO A 349 7.65 -13.38 -1.59
N GLU A 350 8.83 -13.86 -2.00
CA GLU A 350 9.12 -14.27 -3.39
C GLU A 350 8.10 -15.26 -3.96
N THR A 351 7.66 -16.23 -3.14
CA THR A 351 6.65 -17.22 -3.57
C THR A 351 5.29 -16.57 -3.86
N LEU A 352 4.88 -15.57 -3.07
CA LEU A 352 3.64 -14.84 -3.31
C LEU A 352 3.80 -13.90 -4.51
N ARG A 353 4.93 -13.19 -4.60
CA ARG A 353 5.28 -12.30 -5.71
C ARG A 353 5.25 -13.03 -7.06
N ALA A 354 5.78 -14.26 -7.13
CA ALA A 354 5.74 -15.08 -8.33
C ALA A 354 4.30 -15.44 -8.75
N LYS A 355 3.42 -15.79 -7.80
CA LYS A 355 2.00 -16.05 -8.06
C LYS A 355 1.26 -14.80 -8.54
N VAL A 356 1.57 -13.64 -7.95
CA VAL A 356 1.03 -12.35 -8.40
C VAL A 356 1.46 -12.07 -9.84
N ALA A 357 2.73 -12.27 -10.16
CA ALA A 357 3.24 -12.07 -11.52
C ALA A 357 2.55 -13.01 -12.54
N GLU A 358 2.30 -14.27 -12.18
CA GLU A 358 1.54 -15.21 -13.00
C GLU A 358 0.09 -14.77 -13.22
N SER A 359 -0.60 -14.35 -12.15
CA SER A 359 -1.99 -13.88 -12.24
C SER A 359 -2.09 -12.60 -13.07
N VAL A 360 -1.19 -11.64 -12.87
CA VAL A 360 -1.11 -10.41 -13.68
C VAL A 360 -0.86 -10.73 -15.15
N ALA A 361 0.01 -11.70 -15.46
CA ALA A 361 0.27 -12.13 -16.83
C ALA A 361 -0.95 -12.77 -17.51
N SER A 362 -1.96 -13.20 -16.75
CA SER A 362 -3.21 -13.77 -17.28
C SER A 362 -4.27 -12.73 -17.64
N ILE A 363 -4.09 -11.46 -17.25
CA ILE A 363 -5.01 -10.35 -17.56
C ILE A 363 -5.08 -10.12 -19.07
N ALA A 364 -6.29 -10.13 -19.65
CA ALA A 364 -6.51 -10.07 -21.10
C ALA A 364 -7.69 -9.23 -21.58
#